data_AF-W6S783-F1
#
_entry.id   AF-W6S783-F1
#
_cell.length_a   1.000
_cell.length_b   1.000
_cell.length_c   1.000
_cell.angle_alpha   90.00
_cell.angle_beta   90.00
_cell.angle_gamma   90.00
#
_symmetry.space_group_name_H-M   'P 1'
#
loop_
_entity.id
_entity.type
_entity.pdbx_description
1 polymer ?
#
loop_
_entity_poly.entity_id
_entity_poly.type
_entity_poly.pdbx_seq_one_letter_code
_entity_poly.pdbx_strand_id
1 'polypeptide(L)'
;MKKKKKKHCSCKFQDFKLPPCAEFLGNVNPLVSDGHVIYRNTNRLYFFLCFNDNGDIGKTYNPAEPLTFNNIHGGCLQIEPYLFFIGAYINEFQKGNITNFSEIKIHDDNNADEFIKSVLSNTYEINNVNNAVVPTLSYVISNSNAILPLFSAYIEISPINYYIILMLNRFYGDYGLLFGDNSYVTNDFVNATLASIFFQCK
;
A
#
# COMPACT_ATOMS: atom_id res chain seq x y z
N MET A 1 -9.00 -32.67 -47.48
CA MET A 1 -8.44 -31.79 -46.41
C MET A 1 -7.88 -32.64 -45.28
N LYS A 2 -6.54 -32.74 -45.13
CA LYS A 2 -5.92 -33.44 -44.00
C LYS A 2 -5.96 -32.52 -42.76
N LYS A 3 -6.65 -32.94 -41.70
CA LYS A 3 -6.65 -32.26 -40.39
C LYS A 3 -5.20 -32.15 -39.89
N LYS A 4 -4.67 -30.93 -39.72
CA LYS A 4 -3.41 -30.68 -39.02
C LYS A 4 -3.57 -31.19 -37.59
N LYS A 5 -2.87 -32.27 -37.22
CA LYS A 5 -2.75 -32.70 -35.82
C LYS A 5 -2.12 -31.54 -35.04
N LYS A 6 -2.82 -31.00 -34.04
CA LYS A 6 -2.22 -30.09 -33.06
C LYS A 6 -1.04 -30.85 -32.44
N LYS A 7 0.19 -30.34 -32.61
CA LYS A 7 1.34 -30.83 -31.83
C LYS A 7 0.96 -30.61 -30.37
N HIS A 8 0.78 -31.69 -29.62
CA HIS A 8 0.83 -31.61 -28.17
C HIS A 8 2.23 -31.10 -27.83
N CYS A 9 2.35 -29.92 -27.21
CA CYS A 9 3.58 -29.53 -26.54
C CYS A 9 3.80 -30.50 -25.37
N SER A 10 4.51 -31.59 -25.62
CA SER A 10 5.09 -32.41 -24.56
C SER A 10 6.35 -31.72 -24.06
N CYS A 11 6.19 -30.63 -23.34
CA CYS A 11 7.30 -30.08 -22.56
C CYS A 11 7.52 -31.07 -21.41
N LYS A 12 8.58 -31.89 -21.51
CA LYS A 12 9.02 -32.74 -20.41
C LYS A 12 9.62 -31.82 -19.34
N PHE A 13 8.79 -31.41 -18.37
CA PHE A 13 9.14 -30.54 -17.25
C PHE A 13 9.76 -31.31 -16.06
N GLN A 14 10.15 -32.57 -16.21
CA GLN A 14 10.38 -33.49 -15.07
C GLN A 14 11.77 -33.44 -14.43
N ASP A 15 12.78 -32.82 -15.06
CA ASP A 15 14.18 -32.93 -14.59
C ASP A 15 14.76 -31.63 -14.02
N PHE A 16 13.96 -30.56 -13.90
CA PHE A 16 14.45 -29.31 -13.31
C PHE A 16 14.42 -29.37 -11.79
N LYS A 17 15.61 -29.32 -11.16
CA LYS A 17 15.76 -29.08 -9.73
C LYS A 17 16.05 -27.61 -9.51
N LEU A 18 15.27 -26.98 -8.63
CA LEU A 18 15.58 -25.65 -8.10
C LEU A 18 17.00 -25.67 -7.50
N PRO A 19 17.81 -24.63 -7.74
CA PRO A 19 19.03 -24.44 -6.96
C PRO A 19 18.70 -24.39 -5.46
N PRO A 20 19.53 -24.97 -4.58
CA PRO A 20 19.25 -25.01 -3.13
C PRO A 20 18.94 -23.63 -2.53
N CYS A 21 19.59 -22.57 -3.01
CA CYS A 21 19.31 -21.20 -2.57
C CYS A 21 17.93 -20.69 -3.00
N ALA A 22 17.46 -21.06 -4.19
CA ALA A 22 16.14 -20.66 -4.68
C ALA A 22 15.01 -21.43 -3.96
N GLU A 23 15.25 -22.70 -3.64
CA GLU A 23 14.36 -23.52 -2.81
C GLU A 23 14.28 -22.99 -1.38
N PHE A 24 15.42 -22.64 -0.76
CA PHE A 24 15.49 -22.06 0.58
C PHE A 24 14.72 -20.73 0.69
N LEU A 25 14.75 -19.90 -0.35
CA LEU A 25 14.03 -18.62 -0.40
C LEU A 25 12.52 -18.77 -0.68
N GLY A 26 11.99 -20.00 -0.73
CA GLY A 26 10.56 -20.24 -0.94
C GLY A 26 10.09 -19.88 -2.35
N ASN A 27 10.95 -19.97 -3.35
CA ASN A 27 10.61 -19.63 -4.73
C ASN A 27 9.76 -20.75 -5.35
N VAL A 28 8.43 -20.65 -5.20
CA VAL A 28 7.51 -21.77 -5.39
C VAL A 28 7.33 -22.26 -6.84
N ASN A 29 7.80 -21.55 -7.88
CA ASN A 29 7.92 -22.10 -9.25
C ASN A 29 8.54 -21.09 -10.24
N PRO A 30 9.84 -21.16 -10.56
CA PRO A 30 10.39 -20.46 -11.72
C PRO A 30 9.78 -21.03 -13.02
N LEU A 31 9.61 -20.18 -14.03
CA LEU A 31 9.17 -20.64 -15.35
C LEU A 31 10.36 -21.19 -16.13
N VAL A 32 10.17 -22.29 -16.86
CA VAL A 32 11.18 -22.80 -17.80
C VAL A 32 10.70 -22.55 -19.22
N SER A 33 11.47 -21.78 -19.99
CA SER A 33 11.22 -21.51 -21.42
C SER A 33 12.51 -21.64 -22.21
N ASP A 34 12.50 -22.44 -23.28
CA ASP A 34 13.63 -22.63 -24.20
C ASP A 34 14.96 -22.97 -23.51
N GLY A 35 14.94 -23.85 -22.51
CA GLY A 35 16.12 -24.24 -21.74
C GLY A 35 16.60 -23.21 -20.72
N HIS A 36 15.92 -22.08 -20.57
CA HIS A 36 16.25 -21.04 -19.60
C HIS A 36 15.31 -21.09 -18.39
N VAL A 37 15.86 -20.76 -17.23
CA VAL A 37 15.11 -20.59 -15.98
C VAL A 37 14.76 -19.12 -15.81
N ILE A 38 13.47 -18.83 -15.66
CA ILE A 38 12.92 -17.49 -15.50
C ILE A 38 12.43 -17.34 -14.06
N TYR A 39 13.13 -16.51 -13.29
CA TYR A 39 12.69 -16.11 -11.96
C TYR A 39 11.75 -14.92 -12.06
N ARG A 40 10.50 -15.11 -11.66
CA ARG A 40 9.48 -14.05 -11.70
C ARG A 40 9.73 -13.04 -10.58
N ASN A 41 9.63 -11.76 -10.89
CA ASN A 41 9.56 -10.74 -9.85
C ASN A 41 8.14 -10.70 -9.25
N THR A 42 8.03 -11.15 -8.01
CA THR A 42 6.78 -11.12 -7.22
C THR A 42 6.67 -9.85 -6.38
N ASN A 43 7.66 -8.95 -6.43
CA ASN A 43 7.56 -7.68 -5.73
C ASN A 43 6.48 -6.80 -6.35
N ARG A 44 5.74 -6.13 -5.49
CA ARG A 44 4.64 -5.22 -5.76
C ARG A 44 4.79 -4.00 -4.88
N LEU A 45 4.30 -2.88 -5.38
CA LEU A 45 4.18 -1.62 -4.66
C LEU A 45 2.83 -1.61 -3.94
N TYR A 46 2.87 -1.34 -2.65
CA TYR A 46 1.73 -1.20 -1.76
C TYR A 46 1.76 0.17 -1.10
N PHE A 47 0.58 0.75 -0.86
CA PHE A 47 0.42 2.06 -0.24
C PHE A 47 -0.39 1.93 1.04
N PHE A 48 0.00 2.68 2.07
CA PHE A 48 -0.60 2.60 3.39
C PHE A 48 -0.83 3.98 3.98
N LEU A 49 -1.96 4.14 4.64
CA LEU A 49 -2.22 5.20 5.60
C LEU A 49 -1.91 4.67 7.00
N CYS A 50 -0.89 5.22 7.64
CA CYS A 50 -0.43 4.76 8.94
C CYS A 50 -0.57 5.85 10.01
N PHE A 51 -0.64 5.43 11.26
CA PHE A 51 -0.42 6.27 12.42
C PHE A 51 0.44 5.50 13.42
N ASN A 52 1.32 6.22 14.09
CA ASN A 52 2.02 5.70 15.27
C ASN A 52 1.67 6.58 16.46
N ASP A 53 1.35 5.95 17.58
CA ASP A 53 1.15 6.63 18.85
C ASP A 53 2.38 6.40 19.74
N ASN A 54 3.15 7.47 19.95
CA ASN A 54 4.28 7.50 20.87
C ASN A 54 3.83 7.68 22.34
N GLY A 55 2.51 7.63 22.61
CA GLY A 55 1.90 7.78 23.92
C GLY A 55 2.16 6.59 24.86
N ASP A 56 2.62 6.94 26.07
CA ASP A 56 2.72 6.14 27.31
C ASP A 56 3.02 4.63 27.14
N ILE A 57 4.27 4.34 26.80
CA ILE A 57 4.89 3.03 27.08
C ILE A 57 4.75 2.75 28.60
N GLY A 58 3.87 1.82 28.99
CA GLY A 58 3.85 1.26 30.35
C GLY A 58 2.58 1.41 31.20
N LYS A 59 1.44 1.83 30.67
CA LYS A 59 0.16 1.77 31.41
C LYS A 59 -0.50 0.40 31.26
N THR A 60 -0.79 -0.26 32.38
CA THR A 60 -1.55 -1.52 32.41
C THR A 60 -3.03 -1.24 32.16
N TYR A 61 -3.67 -2.00 31.27
CA TYR A 61 -5.11 -1.91 31.04
C TYR A 61 -5.90 -2.06 32.34
N ASN A 62 -6.74 -1.07 32.65
CA ASN A 62 -7.69 -1.07 33.75
C ASN A 62 -9.12 -1.18 33.19
N PRO A 63 -9.81 -2.33 33.35
CA PRO A 63 -11.19 -2.50 32.87
C PRO A 63 -12.21 -1.49 33.43
N ALA A 64 -11.92 -0.86 34.57
CA ALA A 64 -12.78 0.17 35.16
C ALA A 64 -12.59 1.55 34.51
N GLU A 65 -11.54 1.74 33.71
CA GLU A 65 -11.22 2.99 33.03
C GLU A 65 -11.04 2.74 31.52
N PRO A 66 -12.11 2.88 30.70
CA PRO A 66 -12.07 2.56 29.26
C PRO A 66 -10.99 3.29 28.46
N LEU A 67 -10.51 4.44 28.95
CA LEU A 67 -9.41 5.21 28.33
C LEU A 67 -8.06 4.47 28.39
N THR A 68 -7.91 3.47 29.25
CA THR A 68 -6.72 2.61 29.35
C THR A 68 -6.73 1.43 28.39
N PHE A 69 -7.81 1.27 27.59
CA PHE A 69 -7.96 0.19 26.61
C PHE A 69 -7.04 0.35 25.38
N ASN A 70 -6.46 1.53 25.16
CA ASN A 70 -5.66 1.84 23.98
C ASN A 70 -4.18 1.43 24.16
N ASN A 71 -3.90 0.14 23.98
CA ASN A 71 -2.53 -0.37 23.82
C ASN A 71 -2.11 -0.51 22.33
N ILE A 72 -2.86 0.11 21.40
CA ILE A 72 -2.52 0.10 19.98
C ILE A 72 -1.55 1.26 19.72
N HIS A 73 -0.25 0.96 19.75
CA HIS A 73 0.84 1.91 19.55
C HIS A 73 1.05 2.33 18.09
N GLY A 74 0.24 1.80 17.17
CA GLY A 74 0.25 2.18 15.77
C GLY A 74 -0.57 1.23 14.91
N GLY A 75 -0.91 1.68 13.72
CA GLY A 75 -1.68 0.90 12.75
C GLY A 75 -1.44 1.41 11.34
N CYS A 76 -1.44 0.49 10.38
CA CYS A 76 -1.36 0.79 8.96
C CYS A 76 -2.58 0.17 8.26
N LEU A 77 -3.27 1.00 7.49
CA LEU A 77 -4.36 0.60 6.62
C LEU A 77 -3.87 0.66 5.18
N GLN A 78 -3.97 -0.44 4.45
CA GLN A 78 -3.66 -0.39 3.03
C GLN A 78 -4.70 0.49 2.31
N ILE A 79 -4.20 1.37 1.44
CA ILE A 79 -5.01 2.30 0.63
C ILE A 79 -4.65 2.17 -0.84
N GLU A 80 -5.53 2.63 -1.71
CA GLU A 80 -5.26 2.66 -3.15
C GLU A 80 -4.28 3.79 -3.52
N PRO A 81 -3.54 3.65 -4.64
CA PRO A 81 -2.59 4.66 -5.10
C PRO A 81 -3.23 6.04 -5.26
N TYR A 82 -4.48 6.07 -5.73
CA TYR A 82 -5.20 7.31 -5.96
C TYR A 82 -5.37 8.15 -4.68
N LEU A 83 -5.80 7.51 -3.59
CA LEU A 83 -5.91 8.14 -2.28
C LEU A 83 -4.53 8.52 -1.70
N PHE A 84 -3.50 7.71 -1.94
CA PHE A 84 -2.13 8.05 -1.54
C PHE A 84 -1.67 9.36 -2.20
N PHE A 85 -1.90 9.53 -3.50
CA PHE A 85 -1.52 10.75 -4.21
C PHE A 85 -2.36 11.96 -3.81
N ILE A 86 -3.65 11.79 -3.52
CA ILE A 86 -4.47 12.85 -2.92
C ILE A 86 -3.86 13.30 -1.59
N GLY A 87 -3.47 12.35 -0.72
CA GLY A 87 -2.85 12.67 0.56
C GLY A 87 -1.51 13.39 0.40
N ALA A 88 -0.68 12.95 -0.54
CA ALA A 88 0.58 13.62 -0.86
C ALA A 88 0.35 15.06 -1.35
N TYR A 89 -0.65 15.26 -2.22
CA TYR A 89 -1.02 16.58 -2.74
C TYR A 89 -1.53 17.52 -1.62
N ILE A 90 -2.42 17.03 -0.75
CA ILE A 90 -2.89 17.78 0.43
C ILE A 90 -1.71 18.14 1.33
N ASN A 91 -0.73 17.25 1.50
CA ASN A 91 0.44 17.53 2.32
C ASN A 91 1.26 18.70 1.75
N GLU A 92 1.48 18.73 0.44
CA GLU A 92 2.20 19.83 -0.22
C GLU A 92 1.43 21.15 -0.16
N PHE A 93 0.09 21.12 -0.22
CA PHE A 93 -0.75 22.27 0.08
C PHE A 93 -0.58 22.77 1.51
N GLN A 94 -0.63 21.88 2.51
CA GLN A 94 -0.47 22.23 3.92
C GLN A 94 0.94 22.76 4.25
N LYS A 95 1.95 22.36 3.49
CA LYS A 95 3.31 22.93 3.55
C LYS A 95 3.44 24.31 2.89
N GLY A 96 2.41 24.77 2.17
CA GLY A 96 2.41 26.05 1.45
C GLY A 96 3.07 26.01 0.07
N ASN A 97 3.40 24.83 -0.45
CA ASN A 97 4.00 24.67 -1.79
C ASN A 97 2.96 24.82 -2.91
N ILE A 98 1.67 24.71 -2.59
CA ILE A 98 0.55 24.84 -3.51
C ILE A 98 -0.36 25.95 -2.98
N THR A 99 -0.67 26.96 -3.80
CA THR A 99 -1.47 28.13 -3.38
C THR A 99 -2.89 28.14 -3.93
N ASN A 100 -3.14 27.50 -5.07
CA ASN A 100 -4.41 27.60 -5.82
C ASN A 100 -5.33 26.39 -5.59
N PHE A 101 -5.34 25.86 -4.36
CA PHE A 101 -5.99 24.60 -4.04
C PHE A 101 -7.52 24.61 -4.26
N SER A 102 -8.18 25.74 -3.98
CA SER A 102 -9.63 25.90 -4.13
C SER A 102 -10.11 25.74 -5.58
N GLU A 103 -9.26 26.06 -6.56
CA GLU A 103 -9.59 26.05 -7.99
C GLU A 103 -9.34 24.69 -8.64
N ILE A 104 -8.59 23.82 -7.97
CA ILE A 104 -8.16 22.54 -8.53
C ILE A 104 -9.16 21.45 -8.14
N LYS A 105 -9.53 20.61 -9.12
CA LYS A 105 -10.28 19.38 -8.86
C LYS A 105 -9.31 18.32 -8.34
N ILE A 106 -9.58 17.80 -7.16
CA ILE A 106 -8.72 16.86 -6.42
C ILE A 106 -9.27 15.44 -6.54
N HIS A 107 -10.60 15.30 -6.58
CA HIS A 107 -11.26 14.01 -6.69
C HIS A 107 -12.29 13.99 -7.82
N ASP A 108 -12.36 12.89 -8.57
CA ASP A 108 -13.29 12.69 -9.68
C ASP A 108 -14.78 12.76 -9.28
N ASP A 109 -15.14 12.15 -8.15
CA ASP A 109 -16.43 12.33 -7.48
C ASP A 109 -16.53 13.72 -6.83
N ASN A 110 -17.59 14.46 -7.17
CA ASN A 110 -17.78 15.84 -6.72
C ASN A 110 -18.06 15.93 -5.21
N ASN A 111 -18.73 14.95 -4.60
CA ASN A 111 -19.02 14.96 -3.16
C ASN A 111 -17.73 14.73 -2.36
N ALA A 112 -16.88 13.83 -2.84
CA ALA A 112 -15.55 13.63 -2.26
C ALA A 112 -14.67 14.87 -2.42
N ASP A 113 -14.68 15.53 -3.58
CA ASP A 113 -13.93 16.77 -3.81
C ASP A 113 -14.38 17.90 -2.86
N GLU A 114 -15.70 18.09 -2.73
CA GLU A 114 -16.30 19.07 -1.82
C GLU A 114 -15.99 18.73 -0.35
N PHE A 115 -16.03 17.45 0.02
CA PHE A 115 -15.63 16.99 1.34
C PHE A 115 -14.16 17.36 1.65
N ILE A 116 -13.22 17.07 0.75
CA ILE A 116 -11.81 17.41 0.92
C ILE A 116 -11.65 18.92 1.15
N LYS A 117 -12.26 19.73 0.27
CA LYS A 117 -12.15 21.19 0.31
C LYS A 117 -12.79 21.79 1.56
N SER A 118 -13.97 21.32 1.94
CA SER A 118 -14.68 21.80 3.12
C SER A 118 -13.87 21.51 4.40
N VAL A 119 -13.36 20.29 4.55
CA VAL A 119 -12.50 19.92 5.69
C VAL A 119 -11.27 20.82 5.74
N LEU A 120 -10.55 21.01 4.64
CA LEU A 120 -9.33 21.82 4.64
C LEU A 120 -9.55 23.32 4.85
N SER A 121 -10.74 23.84 4.50
CA SER A 121 -11.09 25.25 4.70
C SER A 121 -11.45 25.60 6.15
N ASN A 122 -11.71 24.60 6.99
CA ASN A 122 -12.09 24.81 8.38
C ASN A 122 -10.87 25.01 9.28
N THR A 123 -11.05 25.81 10.33
CA THR A 123 -10.10 25.92 11.43
C THR A 123 -10.44 24.91 12.51
N TYR A 124 -9.47 24.07 12.88
CA TYR A 124 -9.63 23.08 13.94
C TYR A 124 -8.86 23.51 15.18
N GLU A 125 -9.54 23.62 16.31
CA GLU A 125 -8.88 23.70 17.62
C GLU A 125 -8.41 22.29 18.00
N ILE A 126 -7.20 21.94 17.58
CA ILE A 126 -6.53 20.72 18.06
C ILE A 126 -6.04 21.02 19.48
N ASN A 127 -6.93 20.84 20.46
CA ASN A 127 -6.65 21.03 21.88
C ASN A 127 -5.52 20.09 22.29
N ASN A 128 -4.28 20.58 22.33
CA ASN A 128 -3.05 19.93 22.83
C ASN A 128 -3.17 18.40 22.89
N VAL A 129 -3.46 17.78 21.75
CA VAL A 129 -3.15 16.38 21.57
C VAL A 129 -1.64 16.41 21.60
N ASN A 130 -1.05 15.99 22.71
CA ASN A 130 0.39 15.77 22.81
C ASN A 130 0.83 15.17 21.47
N ASN A 131 1.99 15.60 20.93
CA ASN A 131 2.59 15.17 19.66
C ASN A 131 2.88 13.64 19.56
N ALA A 132 2.11 12.82 20.27
CA ALA A 132 2.17 11.40 20.37
C ALA A 132 1.72 10.73 19.06
N VAL A 133 0.71 11.25 18.36
CA VAL A 133 0.25 10.64 17.10
C VAL A 133 0.90 11.30 15.89
N VAL A 134 1.76 10.56 15.19
CA VAL A 134 2.39 10.97 13.92
C VAL A 134 1.81 10.13 12.79
N PRO A 135 0.84 10.67 12.01
CA PRO A 135 0.30 9.97 10.87
C PRO A 135 1.24 10.08 9.66
N THR A 136 1.27 9.02 8.85
CA THR A 136 2.12 8.94 7.67
C THR A 136 1.40 8.31 6.48
N LEU A 137 1.81 8.73 5.28
CA LEU A 137 1.59 8.00 4.05
C LEU A 137 2.82 7.15 3.79
N SER A 138 2.68 5.84 3.83
CA SER A 138 3.78 4.90 3.63
C SER A 138 3.62 4.16 2.30
N TYR A 139 4.73 3.87 1.64
CA TYR A 139 4.74 3.02 0.47
C TYR A 139 5.85 2.00 0.58
N VAL A 140 5.55 0.77 0.14
CA VAL A 140 6.38 -0.40 0.38
C VAL A 140 6.46 -1.21 -0.90
N ILE A 141 7.68 -1.53 -1.33
CA ILE A 141 7.94 -2.55 -2.35
C ILE A 141 8.23 -3.85 -1.62
N SER A 142 7.36 -4.83 -1.77
CA SER A 142 7.48 -6.13 -1.12
C SER A 142 6.78 -7.20 -1.94
N ASN A 143 6.97 -8.47 -1.62
CA ASN A 143 6.02 -9.49 -2.04
C ASN A 143 5.02 -9.74 -0.90
N SER A 144 3.81 -10.21 -1.22
CA SER A 144 2.72 -10.39 -0.24
C SER A 144 3.04 -11.28 0.96
N ASN A 145 4.12 -12.07 0.88
CA ASN A 145 4.52 -13.05 1.89
C ASN A 145 5.84 -12.69 2.58
N ALA A 146 6.45 -11.54 2.26
CA ALA A 146 7.78 -11.22 2.74
C ALA A 146 7.72 -10.64 4.15
N ILE A 147 8.47 -11.27 5.04
CA ILE A 147 8.69 -10.80 6.43
C ILE A 147 9.45 -9.46 6.44
N LEU A 148 10.28 -9.21 5.42
CA LEU A 148 11.04 -7.97 5.25
C LEU A 148 10.79 -7.35 3.86
N PRO A 149 10.38 -6.08 3.77
CA PRO A 149 10.18 -5.43 2.48
C PRO A 149 11.50 -5.17 1.77
N LEU A 150 11.47 -5.14 0.43
CA LEU A 150 12.62 -4.76 -0.39
C LEU A 150 12.95 -3.27 -0.21
N PHE A 151 11.92 -2.44 -0.12
CA PHE A 151 12.03 -1.01 0.10
C PHE A 151 10.81 -0.49 0.84
N SER A 152 11.02 0.47 1.74
CA SER A 152 9.94 1.17 2.43
C SER A 152 10.32 2.63 2.62
N ALA A 153 9.38 3.53 2.41
CA ALA A 153 9.52 4.94 2.75
C ALA A 153 8.17 5.52 3.17
N TYR A 154 8.21 6.69 3.81
CA TYR A 154 7.03 7.34 4.34
C TYR A 154 7.12 8.86 4.23
N ILE A 155 5.96 9.49 4.29
CA ILE A 155 5.77 10.93 4.32
C ILE A 155 4.92 11.24 5.54
N GLU A 156 5.44 12.06 6.46
CA GLU A 156 4.64 12.58 7.58
C GLU A 156 3.57 13.53 7.05
N ILE A 157 2.37 13.39 7.59
CA ILE A 157 1.20 14.18 7.22
C ILE A 157 0.53 14.76 8.47
N SER A 158 -0.33 15.76 8.29
CA SER A 158 -1.12 16.29 9.39
C SER A 158 -2.26 15.33 9.80
N PRO A 159 -2.78 15.44 11.04
CA PRO A 159 -3.98 14.72 11.46
C PRO A 159 -5.21 14.99 10.58
N ILE A 160 -5.34 16.21 10.05
CA ILE A 160 -6.43 16.59 9.14
C ILE A 160 -6.30 15.82 7.83
N ASN A 161 -5.09 15.74 7.26
CA ASN A 161 -4.84 14.97 6.05
C ASN A 161 -5.14 13.48 6.29
N TYR A 162 -4.68 12.93 7.42
CA TYR A 162 -4.99 11.55 7.81
C TYR A 162 -6.49 11.28 7.85
N TYR A 163 -7.25 12.18 8.49
CA TYR A 163 -8.70 12.08 8.57
C TYR A 163 -9.35 12.08 7.19
N ILE A 164 -8.94 12.98 6.30
CA ILE A 164 -9.46 13.05 4.93
C ILE A 164 -9.23 11.73 4.21
N ILE A 165 -7.99 11.23 4.19
CA ILE A 165 -7.66 9.98 3.48
C ILE A 165 -8.37 8.77 4.09
N LEU A 166 -8.48 8.72 5.42
CA LEU A 166 -9.24 7.67 6.09
C LEU A 166 -10.70 7.67 5.64
N MET A 167 -11.35 8.84 5.63
CA MET A 167 -12.75 8.96 5.22
C MET A 167 -12.93 8.62 3.74
N LEU A 168 -12.05 9.12 2.87
CA LEU A 168 -12.09 8.77 1.45
C LEU A 168 -11.94 7.26 1.24
N ASN A 169 -11.02 6.60 1.93
CA ASN A 169 -10.85 5.16 1.83
C ASN A 169 -12.11 4.39 2.27
N ARG A 170 -12.85 4.91 3.25
CA ARG A 170 -14.05 4.24 3.78
C ARG A 170 -15.29 4.38 2.89
N PHE A 171 -15.42 5.51 2.20
CA PHE A 171 -16.64 5.84 1.46
C PHE A 171 -16.47 5.81 -0.06
N TYR A 172 -15.24 5.97 -0.55
CA TYR A 172 -14.94 6.14 -1.98
C TYR A 172 -13.82 5.24 -2.49
N GLY A 173 -13.14 4.49 -1.60
CA GLY A 173 -12.06 3.57 -1.98
C GLY A 173 -12.55 2.20 -2.46
N ASP A 174 -11.61 1.42 -2.98
CA ASP A 174 -11.86 0.02 -3.39
C ASP A 174 -12.40 -0.84 -2.23
N TYR A 175 -13.48 -1.59 -2.49
CA TYR A 175 -14.09 -2.51 -1.53
C TYR A 175 -13.09 -3.55 -0.99
N GLY A 176 -12.12 -3.97 -1.79
CA GLY A 176 -11.05 -4.90 -1.36
C GLY A 176 -10.15 -4.33 -0.27
N LEU A 177 -10.07 -3.00 -0.13
CA LEU A 177 -9.24 -2.28 0.82
C LEU A 177 -10.03 -1.72 2.03
N LEU A 178 -11.33 -2.03 2.12
CA LEU A 178 -12.13 -1.69 3.29
C LEU A 178 -11.78 -2.54 4.51
N PHE A 179 -11.30 -3.75 4.31
CA PHE A 179 -10.81 -4.60 5.39
C PHE A 179 -9.29 -4.46 5.48
N GLY A 180 -8.68 -4.92 6.58
CA GLY A 180 -7.22 -4.96 6.72
C GLY A 180 -6.59 -6.01 5.79
N ASP A 181 -6.81 -5.88 4.49
CA ASP A 181 -6.19 -6.70 3.46
C ASP A 181 -4.87 -6.04 3.05
N ASN A 182 -3.77 -6.57 3.59
CA ASN A 182 -2.43 -6.11 3.32
C ASN A 182 -1.78 -6.84 2.13
N SER A 183 -2.58 -7.55 1.32
CA SER A 183 -2.14 -8.35 0.19
C SER A 183 -2.77 -7.92 -1.14
N TYR A 184 -3.70 -6.97 -1.11
CA TYR A 184 -4.35 -6.46 -2.31
C TYR A 184 -3.33 -5.76 -3.21
N VAL A 185 -3.25 -6.15 -4.48
CA VAL A 185 -2.33 -5.51 -5.43
C VAL A 185 -3.17 -4.68 -6.38
N THR A 186 -3.09 -3.36 -6.27
CA THR A 186 -3.77 -2.48 -7.21
C THR A 186 -3.17 -2.62 -8.60
N ASN A 187 -4.04 -2.60 -9.60
CA ASN A 187 -3.60 -2.68 -10.99
C ASN A 187 -3.10 -1.30 -11.44
N ASP A 188 -1.82 -1.03 -11.21
CA ASP A 188 -1.16 0.19 -11.63
C ASP A 188 0.09 -0.10 -12.49
N PHE A 189 0.55 0.94 -13.20
CA PHE A 189 1.68 0.84 -14.12
C PHE A 189 2.97 0.42 -13.44
N VAL A 190 3.20 0.82 -12.19
CA VAL A 190 4.42 0.46 -11.45
C VAL A 190 4.38 -1.03 -11.13
N ASN A 191 3.25 -1.53 -10.66
CA ASN A 191 3.05 -2.96 -10.41
C ASN A 191 3.16 -3.81 -11.68
N ALA A 192 2.64 -3.32 -12.82
CA ALA A 192 2.83 -3.96 -14.12
C ALA A 192 4.32 -3.98 -14.54
N THR A 193 5.02 -2.87 -14.34
CA THR A 193 6.45 -2.75 -14.65
C THR A 193 7.28 -3.68 -13.77
N LEU A 194 7.05 -3.67 -12.45
CA LEU A 194 7.70 -4.57 -11.51
C LEU A 194 7.47 -6.03 -11.88
N ALA A 195 6.24 -6.42 -12.22
CA ALA A 195 5.90 -7.77 -12.64
C ALA A 195 6.59 -8.20 -13.95
N SER A 196 6.93 -7.24 -14.83
CA SER A 196 7.62 -7.50 -16.09
C SER A 196 9.14 -7.69 -15.94
N ILE A 197 9.71 -7.30 -14.81
CA ILE A 197 11.13 -7.57 -14.52
C ILE A 197 11.27 -9.06 -14.22
N PHE A 198 12.13 -9.76 -14.97
CA PHE A 198 12.49 -11.14 -14.70
C PHE A 198 13.97 -11.36 -14.94
N PHE A 199 14.53 -12.32 -14.22
CA PHE A 199 15.90 -12.77 -14.42
C PHE A 199 15.89 -14.08 -15.20
N GLN A 200 16.61 -14.10 -16.31
CA GLN A 200 16.78 -15.28 -17.15
C GLN A 200 18.18 -15.86 -16.92
N CYS A 201 18.24 -17.07 -16.37
CA CYS A 201 19.48 -17.83 -16.25
C CYS A 201 19.58 -18.84 -17.41
N LYS A 202 20.77 -18.94 -18.01
CA LYS A 202 21.14 -19.98 -18.97
C LYS A 202 21.55 -21.25 -18.25
#